data_AF-A0A0S8FA10-F1
#
_entry.id   AF-A0A0S8FA10-F1
#
_cell.length_a   1.000
_cell.length_b   1.000
_cell.length_c   1.000
_cell.angle_alpha   90.00
_cell.angle_beta   90.00
_cell.angle_gamma   90.00
#
_symmetry.space_group_name_H-M   'P 1'
#
loop_
_entity.id
_entity.type
_entity.pdbx_description
1 polymer ?
#
loop_
_entity_poly.entity_id
_entity_poly.type
_entity_poly.pdbx_seq_one_letter_code
_entity_poly.pdbx_strand_id
1 'polypeptide(L)'
;MRSEFAGRLADAFLTSKLTPLLLAGALALGIYTVMTMPSEEEPQIIVPLADIYLPMPGATPEEVENRLLIPMENVLSGIEGVEYV
;
A
#
# COMPACT_ATOMS: atom_id res chain seq x y z
N MET A 1 0.17 -28.92 -39.85
CA MET A 1 0.89 -27.69 -39.48
C MET A 1 1.93 -28.04 -38.44
N ARG A 2 3.20 -27.64 -38.60
CA ARG A 2 4.20 -27.78 -37.53
C ARG A 2 3.74 -26.88 -36.38
N SER A 3 3.20 -27.45 -35.31
CA SER A 3 2.83 -26.67 -34.15
C SER A 3 4.10 -26.34 -33.35
N GLU A 4 4.46 -25.06 -33.33
CA GLU A 4 5.41 -24.56 -32.34
C GLU A 4 4.86 -24.77 -30.91
N PHE A 5 5.64 -24.42 -29.89
CA PHE A 5 5.29 -24.63 -28.48
C PHE A 5 3.85 -24.20 -28.14
N ALA A 6 3.42 -23.02 -28.60
CA ALA A 6 2.06 -22.51 -28.40
C ALA A 6 0.97 -23.39 -29.05
N GLY A 7 1.21 -23.97 -30.22
CA GLY A 7 0.24 -24.84 -30.89
C GLY A 7 0.08 -26.18 -30.19
N ARG A 8 1.19 -26.76 -29.69
CA ARG A 8 1.14 -28.00 -28.88
C ARG A 8 0.40 -27.77 -27.56
N LEU A 9 0.57 -26.60 -26.97
CA LEU A 9 -0.17 -26.20 -25.76
C LEU A 9 -1.67 -26.04 -26.06
N ALA A 10 -2.02 -25.35 -27.16
CA ALA A 10 -3.42 -25.18 -27.54
C ALA A 10 -4.12 -26.52 -27.82
N ASP A 11 -3.49 -27.43 -28.55
CA ASP A 11 -4.06 -28.76 -28.85
C ASP A 11 -4.37 -29.57 -27.57
N ALA A 12 -3.52 -29.45 -26.54
CA ALA A 12 -3.70 -30.11 -25.25
C ALA A 12 -4.93 -29.60 -24.48
N PHE A 13 -5.28 -28.31 -24.62
CA PHE A 13 -6.45 -27.72 -23.96
C PHE A 13 -7.71 -27.83 -24.83
N LEU A 14 -7.62 -27.76 -26.15
CA LEU A 14 -8.78 -27.77 -27.04
C LEU A 14 -9.54 -29.11 -27.04
N THR A 15 -8.83 -30.22 -26.88
CA THR A 15 -9.43 -31.57 -26.90
C THR A 15 -9.74 -32.11 -25.51
N SER A 16 -9.29 -31.44 -24.45
CA SER A 16 -9.40 -31.93 -23.08
C SER A 16 -10.73 -31.57 -22.42
N LYS A 17 -11.38 -32.58 -21.83
CA LYS A 17 -12.56 -32.39 -20.97
C LYS A 17 -12.25 -31.64 -19.67
N LEU A 18 -10.97 -31.48 -19.33
CA LEU A 18 -10.53 -30.69 -18.18
C LEU A 18 -10.66 -29.19 -18.43
N THR A 19 -10.62 -28.73 -19.68
CA THR A 19 -10.65 -27.29 -20.00
C THR A 19 -11.95 -26.62 -19.54
N PRO A 20 -13.16 -27.18 -19.81
CA PRO A 20 -14.40 -26.64 -19.22
C PRO A 20 -14.43 -26.69 -17.69
N LEU A 21 -13.82 -27.71 -17.08
CA LEU A 21 -13.77 -27.85 -15.62
C LEU A 21 -12.88 -26.78 -14.99
N LEU A 22 -11.71 -26.52 -15.58
CA LEU A 22 -10.80 -25.45 -15.16
C LEU A 22 -11.45 -24.08 -15.34
N LEU A 23 -12.17 -23.87 -16.44
CA LEU A 23 -12.94 -22.65 -16.66
C LEU A 23 -14.00 -22.44 -15.58
N ALA A 24 -14.78 -23.49 -15.27
CA ALA A 24 -15.78 -23.43 -14.20
C ALA A 24 -15.14 -23.17 -12.82
N GLY A 25 -14.00 -23.79 -12.52
CA GLY A 25 -13.25 -23.55 -11.29
C GLY A 25 -12.72 -22.12 -11.19
N ALA A 26 -12.15 -21.58 -12.26
CA ALA A 26 -11.67 -20.20 -12.31
C ALA A 26 -12.81 -19.19 -12.13
N LEU A 27 -13.97 -19.44 -12.75
CA LEU A 27 -15.17 -18.63 -12.56
C LEU A 27 -15.69 -18.71 -11.12
N ALA A 28 -15.74 -19.91 -10.53
CA ALA A 28 -16.16 -20.09 -9.15
C ALA A 28 -15.24 -19.36 -8.17
N LEU A 29 -13.92 -19.43 -8.37
CA LEU A 29 -12.95 -18.67 -7.57
C LEU A 29 -13.10 -17.17 -7.75
N GLY A 30 -13.35 -16.69 -8.98
CA GLY A 30 -13.62 -15.29 -9.25
C GLY A 30 -14.86 -14.78 -8.51
N ILE A 31 -15.97 -15.52 -8.60
CA ILE A 31 -17.23 -15.20 -7.89
C ILE A 31 -16.99 -15.20 -6.38
N TYR A 32 -16.35 -16.24 -5.85
CA TYR A 32 -16.02 -16.33 -4.43
C TYR A 32 -15.23 -15.10 -3.97
N THR A 33 -14.19 -14.73 -4.73
CA THR A 33 -13.33 -13.58 -4.41
C THR A 33 -14.13 -12.29 -4.38
N VAL A 34 -14.97 -12.03 -5.39
CA VAL A 34 -15.81 -10.83 -5.43
C VAL A 34 -16.77 -10.76 -4.24
N MET A 35 -17.30 -11.91 -3.78
CA MET A 35 -18.22 -11.96 -2.64
C MET A 35 -17.53 -11.84 -1.28
N THR A 36 -16.28 -12.30 -1.15
CA THR A 36 -15.57 -12.33 0.14
C THR A 36 -14.53 -11.25 0.32
N MET A 37 -14.07 -10.62 -0.77
CA MET A 37 -13.05 -9.58 -0.71
C MET A 37 -13.62 -8.36 0.02
N PRO A 38 -13.02 -7.95 1.16
CA PRO A 38 -13.43 -6.74 1.83
C PRO A 38 -13.12 -5.55 0.94
N SER A 39 -14.11 -4.70 0.71
CA SER A 39 -13.92 -3.42 0.02
C SER A 39 -13.49 -2.38 1.05
N GLU A 40 -12.36 -1.71 0.82
CA GLU A 40 -11.99 -0.50 1.55
C GLU A 40 -12.48 0.70 0.74
N GLU A 41 -13.44 1.47 1.27
CA GLU A 41 -14.03 2.62 0.57
C GLU A 41 -13.08 3.80 0.46
N GLU A 42 -12.21 3.96 1.48
CA GLU A 42 -11.13 4.94 1.48
C GLU A 42 -9.82 4.18 1.54
N PRO A 43 -8.87 4.44 0.62
CA PRO A 43 -7.53 3.89 0.79
C PRO A 43 -7.01 4.35 2.14
N GLN A 44 -6.62 3.42 3.01
CA GLN A 44 -6.03 3.77 4.29
C GLN A 44 -4.66 4.41 4.06
N ILE A 45 -4.64 5.74 3.92
CA ILE A 45 -3.42 6.53 3.88
C ILE A 45 -3.03 6.78 5.34
N ILE A 46 -2.18 5.92 5.88
CA ILE A 46 -1.57 6.14 7.18
C ILE A 46 -0.45 7.15 6.97
N VAL A 47 -0.73 8.43 7.20
CA VAL A 47 0.32 9.45 7.31
C VAL A 47 0.96 9.27 8.69
N PRO A 48 2.24 8.85 8.79
CA PRO A 48 2.90 8.75 10.07
C PRO A 48 3.10 10.16 10.63
N LEU A 49 2.29 10.51 11.63
CA LEU A 49 2.34 11.80 12.31
C LEU A 49 2.86 11.59 13.73
N ALA A 50 3.73 12.48 14.17
CA ALA A 50 4.23 12.53 15.54
C ALA A 50 4.02 13.95 16.08
N ASP A 51 3.09 14.09 17.03
CA ASP A 51 2.83 15.37 17.70
C ASP A 51 3.79 15.55 18.88
N ILE A 52 4.56 16.64 18.87
CA ILE A 52 5.52 16.97 19.94
C ILE A 52 5.01 18.20 20.69
N TYR A 53 4.65 18.04 21.96
CA TYR A 53 4.18 19.13 22.81
C TYR A 53 5.25 19.56 23.81
N LEU A 54 5.68 20.82 23.74
CA LEU A 54 6.75 21.37 24.57
C LEU A 54 6.28 22.67 25.25
N PRO A 55 5.76 22.61 26.48
CA PRO A 55 5.30 23.79 27.19
C PRO A 55 6.49 24.59 27.74
N MET A 56 6.56 25.88 27.43
CA MET A 56 7.52 26.83 28.00
C MET A 56 6.81 28.01 28.68
N PRO A 57 6.20 27.78 29.87
CA PRO A 57 5.40 28.80 30.54
C PRO A 57 6.27 29.99 30.95
N GLY A 58 5.79 31.21 30.64
CA GLY A 58 6.46 32.45 31.02
C GLY A 58 7.50 32.98 30.01
N ALA A 59 7.74 32.28 28.90
CA ALA A 59 8.56 32.77 27.79
C ALA A 59 7.73 33.61 26.80
N THR A 60 8.37 34.57 26.14
CA THR A 60 7.73 35.30 25.04
C THR A 60 7.69 34.41 23.78
N PRO A 61 6.77 34.66 22.82
CA PRO A 61 6.71 33.88 21.58
C PRO A 61 8.06 33.83 20.83
N GLU A 62 8.76 34.96 20.76
CA GLU A 62 10.07 35.07 20.10
C GLU A 62 11.14 34.23 20.82
N GLU A 63 11.05 34.12 22.15
CA GLU A 63 11.97 33.33 22.93
C GLU A 63 11.71 31.82 22.79
N VAL A 64 10.44 31.41 22.68
CA VAL A 64 10.05 30.02 22.39
C VAL A 64 10.53 29.60 21.00
N GLU A 65 10.37 30.45 20.00
CA GLU A 65 10.81 30.15 18.63
C GLU A 65 12.33 29.96 18.57
N ASN A 66 13.09 30.95 19.04
CA ASN A 66 14.54 30.95 18.92
C ASN A 66 15.24 29.91 19.81
N ARG A 67 14.71 29.66 21.01
CA ARG A 67 15.37 28.80 22.01
C ARG A 67 14.86 27.37 22.02
N LEU A 68 13.66 27.12 21.49
CA LEU A 68 13.00 25.82 21.62
C LEU A 68 12.60 25.23 20.27
N LEU A 69 11.87 25.96 19.42
CA LEU A 69 11.40 25.42 18.13
C LEU A 69 12.55 25.21 17.14
N ILE A 70 13.34 26.24 16.84
CA ILE A 70 14.42 26.18 15.84
C ILE A 70 15.44 25.07 16.17
N PRO A 71 15.96 24.93 17.41
CA PRO A 71 16.87 23.85 17.74
C PRO A 71 16.23 22.46 17.59
N MET A 72 14.93 22.33 17.89
CA MET A 72 14.23 21.05 17.78
C MET A 72 13.99 20.65 16.34
N GLU A 73 13.58 21.57 15.48
CA GLU A 73 13.44 21.33 14.03
C GLU A 73 14.75 20.85 13.40
N ASN A 74 15.88 21.44 13.80
CA ASN A 74 17.20 21.03 13.32
C ASN A 74 17.60 19.61 13.77
N VAL A 75 17.19 19.18 14.97
CA VAL A 75 17.46 17.82 15.45
C VAL A 75 16.53 16.81 14.77
N LEU A 76 15.25 17.15 14.61
CA LEU A 76 14.24 16.27 14.01
C LEU A 76 14.47 16.07 12.51
N SER A 77 14.92 17.10 11.80
CA SER A 77 15.28 17.01 10.37
C SER A 77 16.49 16.12 10.11
N GLY A 78 17.29 15.79 11.14
CA GLY A 78 18.39 14.83 11.04
C GLY A 78 17.97 13.36 11.17
N ILE A 79 16.70 13.06 11.47
CA ILE A 79 16.21 11.69 11.66
C ILE A 79 15.88 11.07 10.30
N GLU A 80 16.44 9.89 10.01
CA GLU A 80 16.09 9.13 8.81
C GLU A 80 14.59 8.80 8.78
N GLY A 81 13.90 9.21 7.72
CA GLY A 81 12.46 8.99 7.53
C GLY A 81 11.56 10.18 7.87
N VAL A 82 12.12 11.30 8.34
CA VAL A 82 11.40 12.56 8.50
C VAL A 82 11.56 13.40 7.23
N GLU A 83 10.50 13.51 6.42
CA GLU A 83 10.51 14.36 5.21
C GLU A 83 10.09 15.80 5.49
N TYR A 84 9.24 16.02 6.51
CA TYR A 84 8.68 17.32 6.83
C TYR A 84 8.64 17.51 8.36
N VAL A 85 9.09 18.69 8.82
CA VAL A 85 9.01 19.19 10.20
C VAL A 85 8.37 20.56 10.17
#